data_AF-A0A564VG87-F1
#
_entry.id   AF-A0A564VG87-F1
#
_cell.length_a   1.000
_cell.length_b   1.000
_cell.length_c   1.000
_cell.angle_alpha   90.00
_cell.angle_beta   90.00
_cell.angle_gamma   90.00
#
_symmetry.space_group_name_H-M   'P 1'
#
loop_
_entity.id
_entity.type
_entity.pdbx_description
1 polymer ?
#
loop_
_entity_poly.entity_id
_entity_poly.type
_entity_poly.pdbx_seq_one_letter_code
_entity_poly.pdbx_strand_id
1 'polypeptide(L)'
;MTELKMKEMQLINWFGCPNLIYTRERIHLVAMLATDAEMKKNLYRVCRFLAREEIVYRYPIMYEMIRKMFSPDDTNPPEACAMFMPDCEVDDEEYAMAA
;
A
#
# COMPACT_ATOMS: atom_id res chain seq x y z
N MET A 1 16.22 -10.32 -15.11
CA MET A 1 15.61 -9.55 -14.00
C MET A 1 14.14 -9.38 -14.30
N THR A 2 13.23 -9.77 -13.42
CA THR A 2 11.79 -9.49 -13.60
C THR A 2 11.56 -8.07 -13.11
N GLU A 3 11.09 -7.22 -14.00
CA GLU A 3 10.84 -5.80 -13.72
C GLU A 3 9.61 -5.66 -12.81
N LEU A 4 9.73 -4.87 -11.75
CA LEU A 4 8.61 -4.59 -10.85
C LEU A 4 7.63 -3.64 -11.55
N LYS A 5 6.34 -3.97 -11.57
CA LYS A 5 5.34 -3.07 -12.16
C LYS A 5 5.04 -1.90 -11.24
N MET A 6 4.53 -0.79 -11.79
CA MET A 6 4.17 0.41 -11.01
C MET A 6 3.20 0.08 -9.84
N LYS A 7 2.16 -0.73 -10.08
CA LYS A 7 1.26 -1.21 -9.01
C LYS A 7 2.00 -1.98 -7.91
N GLU A 8 2.98 -2.81 -8.27
CA GLU A 8 3.78 -3.58 -7.31
C GLU A 8 4.73 -2.67 -6.51
N MET A 9 5.26 -1.62 -7.13
CA MET A 9 6.06 -0.61 -6.45
C MET A 9 5.20 0.19 -5.45
N GLN A 10 3.96 0.53 -5.82
CA GLN A 10 3.00 1.17 -4.90
C GLN A 10 2.71 0.29 -3.67
N LEU A 11 2.57 -1.03 -3.86
CA LEU A 11 2.40 -1.96 -2.72
C LEU A 11 3.61 -1.96 -1.80
N ILE A 12 4.84 -1.91 -2.34
CA ILE A 12 6.05 -1.77 -1.54
C ILE A 12 6.12 -0.40 -0.87
N ASN A 13 5.63 0.67 -1.50
CA ASN A 13 5.55 1.99 -0.87
C ASN A 13 4.59 2.00 0.33
N TRP A 14 3.38 1.46 0.15
CA TRP A 14 2.35 1.44 1.20
C TRP A 14 2.67 0.46 2.34
N PHE A 15 3.12 -0.75 1.99
CA PHE A 15 3.32 -1.84 2.94
C PHE A 15 4.78 -2.18 3.18
N GLY A 16 5.73 -1.40 2.67
CA GLY A 16 7.16 -1.57 2.93
C GLY A 16 7.75 -0.59 3.95
N CYS A 17 8.89 -0.97 4.48
CA CYS A 17 9.75 -0.16 5.34
C CYS A 17 11.21 -0.52 5.03
N PRO A 18 12.22 0.23 5.49
CA PRO A 18 13.63 -0.06 5.17
C PRO A 18 14.10 -1.48 5.55
N ASN A 19 13.38 -2.16 6.46
CA ASN A 19 13.64 -3.54 6.83
C ASN A 19 12.90 -4.52 5.89
N LEU A 20 13.66 -5.31 5.13
CA LEU A 20 13.11 -6.30 4.20
C LEU A 20 12.29 -7.39 4.91
N ILE A 21 12.71 -7.83 6.10
CA ILE A 21 12.04 -8.91 6.84
C ILE A 21 10.64 -8.44 7.22
N TYR A 22 10.53 -7.27 7.85
CA TYR A 22 9.23 -6.69 8.22
C TYR A 22 8.35 -6.41 7.03
N THR A 23 8.92 -5.97 5.91
CA THR A 23 8.15 -5.78 4.67
C THR A 23 7.59 -7.09 4.14
N ARG A 24 8.39 -8.17 4.13
CA ARG A 24 7.93 -9.50 3.70
C ARG A 24 6.79 -10.01 4.58
N GLU A 25 6.95 -9.94 5.90
CA GLU A 25 5.93 -10.38 6.86
C GLU A 25 4.63 -9.59 6.69
N ARG A 26 4.72 -8.25 6.61
CA ARG A 26 3.55 -7.38 6.48
C ARG A 26 2.81 -7.62 5.16
N ILE A 27 3.51 -7.69 4.04
CA ILE A 27 2.88 -7.95 2.73
C ILE A 27 2.27 -9.35 2.70
N HIS A 28 2.91 -10.34 3.32
CA HIS A 28 2.36 -11.69 3.41
C HIS A 28 1.06 -11.73 4.22
N LEU A 29 0.99 -11.04 5.37
CA LEU A 29 -0.22 -10.90 6.17
C LEU A 29 -1.34 -10.21 5.39
N VAL A 30 -1.04 -9.09 4.72
CA VAL A 30 -2.01 -8.37 3.87
C VAL A 30 -2.51 -9.28 2.74
N ALA A 31 -1.64 -10.09 2.12
CA ALA A 31 -2.04 -11.04 1.08
C ALA A 31 -2.99 -12.13 1.59
N MET A 32 -2.81 -12.59 2.83
CA MET A 32 -3.70 -13.57 3.45
C MET A 32 -5.09 -12.97 3.73
N LEU A 33 -5.14 -11.72 4.18
CA LEU A 33 -6.38 -11.01 4.51
C LEU A 33 -7.11 -10.41 3.30
N ALA A 34 -6.41 -10.19 2.19
CA ALA A 34 -6.99 -9.63 0.98
C ALA A 34 -8.13 -10.53 0.44
N THR A 35 -9.31 -9.93 0.31
CA THR A 35 -10.52 -10.55 -0.26
C THR A 35 -10.58 -10.37 -1.77
N ASP A 36 -10.04 -9.25 -2.28
CA ASP A 36 -9.96 -9.00 -3.72
C ASP A 36 -8.90 -9.89 -4.40
N ALA A 37 -9.34 -10.62 -5.43
CA ALA A 37 -8.51 -11.62 -6.10
C ALA A 37 -7.37 -11.00 -6.92
N GLU A 38 -7.58 -9.82 -7.53
CA GLU A 38 -6.55 -9.14 -8.32
C GLU A 38 -5.45 -8.58 -7.40
N MET A 39 -5.85 -7.91 -6.32
CA MET A 39 -4.98 -7.38 -5.27
C MET A 39 -4.16 -8.50 -4.63
N LYS A 40 -4.80 -9.61 -4.26
CA LYS A 40 -4.14 -10.79 -3.70
C LYS A 40 -3.08 -11.35 -4.65
N LYS A 41 -3.38 -11.44 -5.94
CA LYS A 41 -2.41 -11.88 -6.97
C LYS A 41 -1.20 -10.95 -7.06
N ASN A 42 -1.41 -9.63 -7.00
CA ASN A 42 -0.32 -8.65 -7.02
C ASN A 42 0.53 -8.73 -5.75
N LEU A 43 -0.09 -8.86 -4.56
CA LEU A 43 0.62 -9.02 -3.30
C LEU A 43 1.49 -10.30 -3.27
N TYR A 44 0.98 -11.43 -3.79
CA TYR A 44 1.78 -12.65 -3.89
C TYR A 44 2.94 -12.54 -4.88
N ARG A 45 2.78 -11.78 -5.97
CA ARG A 45 3.89 -11.48 -6.88
C ARG A 45 4.98 -10.68 -6.19
N VAL A 46 4.60 -9.64 -5.43
CA VAL A 46 5.53 -8.86 -4.62
C VAL A 46 6.22 -9.73 -3.57
N CYS A 47 5.48 -10.57 -2.83
CA CYS A 47 6.06 -11.52 -1.88
C CYS A 47 7.13 -12.40 -2.54
N ARG A 48 6.82 -12.99 -3.70
CA ARG A 48 7.75 -13.85 -4.44
C ARG A 48 8.98 -13.08 -4.94
N PHE A 49 8.81 -11.84 -5.37
CA PHE A 49 9.93 -10.99 -5.75
C PHE A 49 10.83 -10.69 -4.56
N LEU A 50 10.24 -10.25 -3.44
CA LEU A 50 10.98 -9.90 -2.23
C LEU A 50 11.69 -11.09 -1.62
N ALA A 51 11.20 -12.33 -1.80
CA ALA A 51 11.80 -13.56 -1.28
C ALA A 51 13.14 -13.95 -1.95
N ARG A 52 13.51 -13.32 -3.08
CA ARG A 52 14.76 -13.63 -3.79
C ARG A 52 15.98 -13.21 -2.99
N GLU A 53 17.03 -14.03 -3.00
CA GLU A 53 18.29 -13.76 -2.29
C GLU A 53 18.97 -12.48 -2.80
N GLU A 54 18.91 -12.24 -4.11
CA GLU A 54 19.46 -11.03 -4.77
C GLU A 54 18.87 -9.72 -4.22
N ILE A 55 17.65 -9.76 -3.68
CA ILE A 55 16.95 -8.58 -3.17
C ILE A 55 17.43 -8.21 -1.78
N VAL A 56 17.98 -9.13 -0.99
CA VAL A 56 18.40 -8.89 0.39
C VAL A 56 19.35 -7.70 0.49
N TYR A 57 20.35 -7.66 -0.38
CA TYR A 57 21.37 -6.60 -0.39
C TYR A 57 20.91 -5.33 -1.11
N ARG A 58 19.96 -5.43 -2.04
CA ARG A 58 19.49 -4.32 -2.88
C ARG A 58 18.26 -3.61 -2.31
N TYR A 59 17.58 -4.24 -1.36
CA TYR A 59 16.29 -3.80 -0.86
C TYR A 59 16.31 -2.39 -0.27
N PRO A 60 17.28 -1.99 0.59
CA PRO A 60 17.28 -0.63 1.15
C PRO A 60 17.35 0.46 0.09
N ILE A 61 18.19 0.26 -0.93
CA ILE A 61 18.35 1.21 -2.05
C ILE A 61 17.07 1.25 -2.90
N MET A 62 16.53 0.08 -3.23
CA MET A 62 15.30 -0.03 -4.01
C MET A 62 14.10 0.57 -3.28
N TYR A 63 13.99 0.35 -1.97
CA TYR A 63 12.95 0.94 -1.14
C TYR A 63 13.04 2.46 -1.11
N GLU A 64 14.23 3.03 -0.95
CA GLU A 64 14.42 4.49 -1.02
C GLU A 64 14.06 5.07 -2.40
N MET A 65 14.41 4.38 -3.49
CA MET A 65 13.99 4.80 -4.84
C MET A 65 12.47 4.80 -4.99
N ILE A 66 11.80 3.74 -4.54
CA ILE A 66 10.33 3.63 -4.57
C ILE A 66 9.69 4.71 -3.69
N ARG A 67 10.19 4.89 -2.47
CA ARG A 67 9.69 5.89 -1.51
C ARG A 67 9.77 7.30 -2.09
N LYS A 68 10.88 7.66 -2.74
CA LYS A 68 11.04 8.95 -3.41
C LYS A 68 10.12 9.12 -4.60
N MET A 69 9.92 8.06 -5.40
CA MET A 69 9.03 8.08 -6.56
C MET A 69 7.57 8.35 -6.18
N PHE A 70 7.14 7.92 -5.00
CA PHE A 70 5.78 8.12 -4.47
C PHE A 70 5.72 9.15 -3.33
N SER A 71 6.81 9.85 -3.05
CA SER A 71 6.79 10.98 -2.13
C SER A 71 6.09 12.14 -2.84
N PRO A 72 5.11 12.82 -2.22
CA PRO A 72 4.68 14.10 -2.73
C PRO A 72 5.91 15.02 -2.71
N ASP A 73 6.20 15.67 -3.83
CA ASP A 73 7.20 16.73 -3.86
C ASP A 73 6.71 17.86 -2.94
N ASP A 74 7.36 18.05 -1.80
CA ASP A 74 7.13 19.17 -0.87
C ASP A 74 7.42 20.54 -1.50
N THR A 75 7.83 20.60 -2.77
CA THR A 75 8.06 21.82 -3.55
C THR A 75 6.80 22.44 -4.15
N ASN A 76 5.65 21.76 -4.10
CA ASN A 76 4.36 22.37 -4.44
C ASN A 76 3.44 22.32 -3.21
N PRO A 77 3.07 23.47 -2.61
CA PRO A 77 2.05 23.47 -1.57
C PRO A 77 0.77 22.83 -2.15
N PRO A 78 0.08 21.93 -1.42
CA PRO A 78 -1.16 21.36 -1.92
C PRO A 78 -2.23 22.44 -1.97
N GLU A 79 -2.36 23.11 -3.12
CA GLU A 79 -3.46 24.02 -3.41
C GLU A 79 -4.80 23.27 -3.65
N ALA A 80 -4.83 21.96 -3.39
CA ALA A 80 -6.00 21.13 -3.64
C ALA A 80 -6.13 19.96 -2.66
N CYS A 81 -5.79 20.14 -1.37
CA CYS A 81 -6.49 19.38 -0.32
C CYS A 81 -7.91 19.93 -0.19
N ALA A 82 -8.70 19.76 -1.26
CA ALA A 82 -10.14 19.64 -1.12
C ALA A 82 -10.34 18.40 -0.24
N MET A 83 -10.46 18.64 1.06
CA MET A 83 -10.90 17.67 2.04
C MET A 83 -12.19 17.09 1.48
N PHE A 84 -12.14 15.85 1.01
CA PHE A 84 -13.31 15.05 0.73
C PHE A 84 -13.95 14.81 2.11
N MET A 85 -14.73 15.78 2.59
CA MET A 85 -15.73 15.54 3.61
C MET A 85 -16.76 14.64 2.92
N PRO A 86 -16.93 13.38 3.34
CA PRO A 86 -18.10 12.65 2.91
C PRO A 86 -19.30 13.41 3.48
N ASP A 87 -20.24 13.78 2.63
CA ASP A 87 -21.56 14.22 3.07
C ASP A 87 -22.19 13.04 3.80
N CYS A 88 -21.94 12.95 5.10
CA CYS A 88 -22.71 12.10 5.98
C CYS A 88 -24.11 12.70 6.06
N GLU A 89 -24.96 12.34 5.09
CA GLU A 89 -26.40 12.36 5.27
C GLU A 89 -26.68 11.46 6.48
N VAL A 90 -27.04 12.08 7.60
CA VAL A 90 -27.50 11.37 8.80
C VAL A 90 -28.96 11.02 8.51
N ASP A 91 -29.23 9.77 8.13
CA ASP A 91 -30.60 9.26 8.03
C ASP A 91 -31.17 9.17 9.46
N ASP A 92 -31.90 10.20 9.87
CA ASP A 92 -32.54 10.36 11.19
C ASP A 92 -33.83 9.50 11.37
N GLU A 93 -33.92 8.29 10.80
CA GLU A 93 -35.21 7.56 10.80
C GLU A 93 -35.16 6.06 11.19
N GLU A 94 -34.37 5.70 12.21
CA GLU A 94 -34.56 4.40 12.87
C GLU A 94 -34.40 4.49 14.40
N TYR A 95 -35.28 5.26 15.05
CA TYR A 95 -35.49 5.15 16.51
C TYR A 95 -36.97 5.31 16.87
N ALA A 96 -37.80 4.35 16.44
CA ALA A 96 -39.20 4.26 16.86
C ALA A 96 -39.72 2.82 16.99
N MET A 97 -38.94 1.90 17.57
CA MET A 97 -39.42 0.56 17.96
C MET A 97 -38.97 0.18 19.37
N ALA A 98 -39.37 0.98 20.36
CA ALA A 98 -39.46 0.55 21.75
C ALA A 98 -40.34 1.50 22.58
N ALA A 99 -41.67 1.32 22.50
CA ALA A 99 -42.62 1.70 23.55
C ALA A 99 -43.93 0.93 23.34
#